data_AF-A0A961V705-F1
#
_entry.id   AF-A0A961V705-F1
#
_cell.length_a   1.000
_cell.length_b   1.000
_cell.length_c   1.000
_cell.angle_alpha   90.00
_cell.angle_beta   90.00
_cell.angle_gamma   90.00
#
_symmetry.space_group_name_H-M   'P 1'
#
loop_
_entity.id
_entity.type
_entity.pdbx_description
1 polymer ?
#
loop_
_entity_poly.entity_id
_entity_poly.type
_entity_poly.pdbx_seq_one_letter_code
_entity_poly.pdbx_strand_id
1 'polypeptide(L)'
;MSQEYSRKLEDTDIEVGAQDPLHEEPAITRASYGPIDHLSHVTGIAVSTFYLVAAVATLYEVISRYLFNAPTYWAFETVMMLCATAWMLSSGYITLKKRHIGITVLHVMASERQRWWLDLFAMIVGVIALYMLLSDGSIRAYDSIARIEKSGSAFNPPLPMILKSLMVAGAFLYLSQLLVNLHRHFENGLARLAVKALAVYMVVYFVAAFLGHALDISPAAALSHYFSNIGASLDPSKALNLRSYDLGTISIIMVVLLIALMMTGMPLGIVT
;
A
#
# COMPACT_ATOMS: atom_id res chain seq x y z
N MET A 1 -40.67 15.75 12.79
CA MET A 1 -39.66 15.70 11.71
C MET A 1 -38.24 15.49 12.24
N SER A 2 -37.84 15.94 13.44
CA SER A 2 -36.44 15.83 13.90
C SER A 2 -36.02 14.44 14.40
N GLN A 3 -36.84 13.71 15.17
CA GLN A 3 -36.44 12.40 15.72
C GLN A 3 -36.33 11.28 14.67
N GLU A 4 -37.22 11.27 13.68
CA GLU A 4 -37.16 10.31 12.58
C GLU A 4 -35.94 10.58 11.68
N TYR A 5 -35.58 11.86 11.50
CA TYR A 5 -34.39 12.26 10.75
C TYR A 5 -33.10 11.90 11.50
N SER A 6 -33.05 12.13 12.83
CA SER A 6 -31.92 11.70 13.67
C SER A 6 -31.75 10.19 13.69
N ARG A 7 -32.86 9.45 13.78
CA ARG A 7 -32.83 7.98 13.73
C ARG A 7 -32.38 7.46 12.37
N LYS A 8 -32.83 8.09 11.27
CA LYS A 8 -32.34 7.78 9.92
C LYS A 8 -30.86 8.14 9.74
N LEU A 9 -30.38 9.22 10.34
CA LEU A 9 -28.95 9.59 10.34
C LEU A 9 -28.08 8.61 11.13
N GLU A 10 -28.58 8.07 12.24
CA GLU A 10 -27.90 7.03 13.03
C GLU A 10 -27.89 5.66 12.32
N ASP A 11 -28.92 5.38 11.51
CA ASP A 11 -29.08 4.14 10.72
C ASP A 11 -28.48 4.25 9.31
N THR A 12 -28.09 5.46 8.90
CA THR A 12 -27.37 5.68 7.63
C THR A 12 -25.90 5.41 7.91
N ASP A 13 -25.35 4.35 7.33
CA ASP A 13 -23.91 4.15 7.27
C ASP A 13 -23.29 5.39 6.61
N ILE A 14 -22.67 6.25 7.42
CA ILE A 14 -21.90 7.43 6.98
C ILE A 14 -20.57 6.92 6.41
N GLU A 15 -20.66 6.02 5.43
CA GLU A 15 -19.53 5.47 4.72
C GLU A 15 -19.70 5.84 3.26
N VAL A 16 -18.86 6.76 2.80
CA VAL A 16 -18.85 7.35 1.44
C VAL A 16 -18.57 6.30 0.34
N GLY A 17 -18.53 5.00 0.67
CA GLY A 17 -18.42 3.86 -0.25
C GLY A 17 -19.51 2.79 -0.11
N ALA A 18 -20.56 3.00 0.71
CA ALA A 18 -21.60 2.00 0.96
C ALA A 18 -22.62 1.81 -0.19
N GLN A 19 -22.43 2.49 -1.32
CA GLN A 19 -23.33 2.42 -2.48
C GLN A 19 -22.80 1.52 -3.62
N ASP A 20 -21.91 0.57 -3.33
CA ASP A 20 -21.63 -0.52 -4.29
C ASP A 20 -22.63 -1.68 -4.05
N PRO A 21 -23.53 -1.96 -5.00
CA PRO A 21 -24.52 -3.04 -4.87
C PRO A 21 -23.91 -4.45 -4.82
N LEU A 22 -22.58 -4.61 -4.94
CA LEU A 22 -21.86 -5.88 -4.85
C LEU A 22 -21.04 -6.06 -3.57
N HIS A 23 -20.99 -5.07 -2.68
CA HIS A 23 -20.36 -5.20 -1.36
C HIS A 23 -21.28 -5.91 -0.36
N GLU A 24 -21.71 -7.14 -0.69
CA GLU A 24 -22.45 -8.01 0.23
C GLU A 24 -21.54 -8.81 1.19
N GLU A 25 -20.20 -8.66 1.09
CA GLU A 25 -19.32 -9.30 2.06
C GLU A 25 -19.39 -8.57 3.42
N PRO A 26 -19.84 -9.25 4.49
CA PRO A 26 -19.97 -8.61 5.80
C PRO A 26 -18.59 -8.14 6.26
N ALA A 27 -18.48 -6.83 6.52
CA ALA A 27 -17.27 -6.25 7.07
C ALA A 27 -16.88 -7.04 8.32
N ILE A 28 -15.61 -7.46 8.38
CA ILE A 28 -15.07 -8.22 9.52
C ILE A 28 -15.43 -7.45 10.79
N THR A 29 -16.14 -8.12 11.71
CA THR A 29 -16.59 -7.50 12.96
C THR A 29 -15.38 -7.25 13.85
N ARG A 30 -15.36 -6.12 14.57
CA ARG A 30 -14.23 -5.72 15.43
C ARG A 30 -13.85 -6.80 16.46
N ALA A 31 -14.80 -7.63 16.86
CA ALA A 31 -14.58 -8.73 17.81
C ALA A 31 -13.70 -9.87 17.26
N SER A 32 -13.55 -9.97 15.93
CA SER A 32 -12.77 -11.01 15.25
C SER A 32 -11.40 -10.52 14.77
N TYR A 33 -10.97 -9.33 15.22
CA TYR A 33 -9.72 -8.73 14.77
C TYR A 33 -8.52 -9.44 15.38
N GLY A 34 -7.60 -9.83 14.52
CA GLY A 34 -6.26 -10.19 14.94
C GLY A 34 -5.43 -8.95 15.28
N PRO A 35 -4.20 -9.14 15.79
CA PRO A 35 -3.31 -8.03 16.11
C PRO A 35 -3.01 -7.11 14.91
N ILE A 36 -2.84 -7.70 13.72
CA ILE A 36 -2.57 -6.95 12.48
C ILE A 36 -3.80 -6.13 12.08
N ASP A 37 -5.01 -6.68 12.18
CA ASP A 37 -6.23 -5.93 11.84
C ASP A 37 -6.45 -4.76 12.80
N HIS A 38 -6.15 -4.95 14.10
CA HIS A 38 -6.20 -3.88 15.08
C HIS A 38 -5.20 -2.77 14.76
N LEU A 39 -3.96 -3.14 14.43
CA LEU A 39 -2.93 -2.17 14.06
C LEU A 39 -3.35 -1.39 12.82
N SER A 40 -3.75 -2.09 11.75
CA SER A 40 -4.26 -1.49 10.51
C SER A 40 -5.43 -0.54 10.77
N HIS A 41 -6.37 -0.91 11.65
CA HIS A 41 -7.52 -0.08 11.97
C HIS A 41 -7.13 1.20 12.73
N VAL A 42 -6.28 1.07 13.75
CA VAL A 42 -5.84 2.23 14.53
C VAL A 42 -4.99 3.17 13.66
N THR A 43 -4.08 2.64 12.85
CA THR A 43 -3.26 3.47 11.95
C THR A 43 -4.12 4.18 10.91
N GLY A 44 -5.09 3.48 10.31
CA GLY A 44 -6.03 4.08 9.35
C GLY A 44 -6.80 5.27 9.92
N ILE A 45 -7.32 5.17 11.15
CA ILE A 45 -8.04 6.27 11.80
C ILE A 45 -7.09 7.40 12.19
N ALA A 46 -5.93 7.08 12.78
CA ALA A 46 -4.98 8.09 13.24
C ALA A 46 -4.47 8.98 12.11
N VAL A 47 -4.29 8.39 10.92
CA VAL A 47 -3.81 9.07 9.71
C VAL A 47 -4.74 10.20 9.25
N SER A 48 -6.03 10.18 9.59
CA SER A 48 -6.96 11.28 9.25
C SER A 48 -6.49 12.65 9.76
N THR A 49 -5.73 12.66 10.87
CA THR A 49 -5.16 13.88 11.44
C THR A 49 -4.13 14.53 10.50
N PHE A 50 -3.41 13.74 9.69
CA PHE A 50 -2.42 14.28 8.75
C PHE A 50 -3.08 15.11 7.66
N TYR A 51 -4.25 14.70 7.17
CA TYR A 51 -5.03 15.49 6.21
C TYR A 51 -5.56 16.78 6.83
N LEU A 52 -6.00 16.74 8.09
CA LEU A 52 -6.42 17.94 8.82
C LEU A 52 -5.26 18.95 8.93
N VAL A 53 -4.06 18.48 9.33
CA VAL A 53 -2.87 19.33 9.41
C VAL A 53 -2.47 19.87 8.03
N ALA A 54 -2.52 19.03 7.00
CA ALA A 54 -2.24 19.44 5.63
C ALA A 54 -3.22 20.51 5.12
N ALA A 55 -4.51 20.38 5.45
CA ALA A 55 -5.53 21.37 5.10
C ALA A 55 -5.27 22.71 5.81
N VAL A 56 -4.93 22.70 7.09
CA VAL A 56 -4.58 23.91 7.85
C VAL A 56 -3.32 24.57 7.29
N ALA A 57 -2.28 23.80 6.98
CA ALA A 57 -1.05 24.31 6.38
C ALA A 57 -1.30 24.92 4.99
N THR A 58 -2.18 24.31 4.19
CA THR A 58 -2.59 24.83 2.88
C THR A 58 -3.37 26.13 3.02
N LEU A 59 -4.32 26.19 3.96
CA LEU A 59 -5.07 27.42 4.24
C LEU A 59 -4.15 28.56 4.69
N TYR A 60 -3.19 28.25 5.56
CA TYR A 60 -2.17 29.20 5.99
C TYR A 60 -1.36 29.75 4.80
N GLU A 61 -0.90 28.88 3.88
CA GLU A 61 -0.17 29.32 2.69
C GLU A 61 -1.01 30.23 1.80
N VAL A 62 -2.29 29.90 1.57
CA VAL A 62 -3.21 30.73 0.79
C VAL A 62 -3.39 32.10 1.44
N ILE A 63 -3.63 32.14 2.75
CA ILE A 63 -3.78 33.41 3.49
C ILE A 63 -2.47 34.22 3.43
N SER A 64 -1.33 33.61 3.73
CA SER A 64 -0.01 34.26 3.74
C SER A 64 0.33 34.87 2.38
N ARG A 65 0.05 34.13 1.29
CA ARG A 65 0.33 34.56 -0.07
C ARG A 65 -0.60 35.67 -0.55
N TYR A 66 -1.91 35.53 -0.33
CA TYR A 66 -2.88 36.46 -0.93
C TYR A 66 -3.22 37.66 -0.05
N LEU A 67 -3.19 37.53 1.29
CA LEU A 67 -3.48 38.64 2.20
C LEU A 67 -2.22 39.39 2.62
N PHE A 68 -1.12 38.68 2.84
CA PHE A 68 0.12 39.26 3.38
C PHE A 68 1.24 39.39 2.35
N ASN A 69 1.05 38.90 1.12
CA ASN A 69 2.06 38.88 0.05
C ASN A 69 3.40 38.27 0.50
N ALA A 70 3.34 37.29 1.42
CA ALA A 70 4.48 36.66 2.06
C ALA A 70 4.40 35.14 1.86
N PRO A 71 4.87 34.58 0.73
CA PRO A 71 4.82 33.14 0.48
C PRO A 71 5.71 32.38 1.47
N THR A 72 5.31 31.17 1.85
CA THR A 72 6.10 30.34 2.78
C THR A 72 6.92 29.31 2.02
N TYR A 73 8.12 29.03 2.53
CA TYR A 73 9.02 28.03 1.93
C TYR A 73 8.69 26.59 2.36
N TRP A 74 7.97 26.41 3.48
CA TRP A 74 7.80 25.11 4.13
C TRP A 74 6.46 24.42 3.84
N ALA A 75 5.40 25.18 3.57
CA ALA A 75 4.04 24.63 3.53
C ALA A 75 3.85 23.60 2.42
N PHE A 76 4.35 23.89 1.22
CA PHE A 76 4.20 23.00 0.06
C PHE A 76 4.83 21.62 0.29
N GLU A 77 6.10 21.59 0.71
CA GLU A 77 6.81 20.33 0.95
C GLU A 77 6.21 19.55 2.12
N THR A 78 5.77 20.25 3.16
CA THR A 78 5.14 19.64 4.35
C THR A 78 3.82 18.99 3.99
N VAL A 79 2.95 19.68 3.24
CA VAL A 79 1.66 19.15 2.77
C VAL A 79 1.88 17.93 1.88
N MET A 80 2.84 17.98 0.96
CA MET A 80 3.16 16.85 0.08
C MET A 80 3.60 15.62 0.89
N MET A 81 4.49 15.81 1.87
CA MET A 81 4.96 14.72 2.73
C MET A 81 3.82 14.12 3.57
N LEU A 82 2.99 14.96 4.19
CA LEU A 82 1.85 14.53 5.00
C LEU A 82 0.86 13.72 4.17
N CYS A 83 0.47 14.21 2.99
CA CYS A 83 -0.47 13.51 2.11
C CYS A 83 0.08 12.18 1.60
N ALA A 84 1.35 12.13 1.16
CA ALA A 84 1.97 10.91 0.65
C ALA A 84 2.13 9.84 1.76
N THR A 85 2.49 10.29 2.97
CA THR A 85 2.61 9.44 4.14
C THR A 85 1.25 8.91 4.59
N ALA A 86 0.24 9.79 4.64
CA ALA A 86 -1.12 9.42 4.99
C ALA A 86 -1.67 8.36 4.03
N TRP A 87 -1.48 8.58 2.73
CA TRP A 87 -1.85 7.62 1.70
C TRP A 87 -1.23 6.23 1.96
N MET A 88 0.07 6.14 2.20
CA MET A 88 0.70 4.83 2.40
C MET A 88 0.35 4.17 3.74
N LEU A 89 0.24 4.92 4.84
CA LEU A 89 -0.09 4.36 6.16
C LEU A 89 -1.53 3.86 6.28
N SER A 90 -2.44 4.43 5.49
CA SER A 90 -3.84 4.00 5.42
C SER A 90 -4.04 2.67 4.67
N SER A 91 -3.07 2.26 3.85
CA SER A 91 -3.17 1.11 2.95
C SER A 91 -3.68 -0.16 3.66
N GLY A 92 -3.10 -0.50 4.82
CA GLY A 92 -3.52 -1.64 5.63
C GLY A 92 -5.00 -1.57 6.07
N TYR A 93 -5.50 -0.38 6.44
CA TYR A 93 -6.91 -0.21 6.79
C TYR A 93 -7.84 -0.44 5.60
N ILE A 94 -7.48 0.10 4.44
CA ILE A 94 -8.27 -0.04 3.22
C ILE A 94 -8.29 -1.50 2.76
N THR A 95 -7.15 -2.18 2.84
CA THR A 95 -7.05 -3.62 2.52
C THR A 95 -7.83 -4.48 3.50
N LEU A 96 -7.84 -4.13 4.79
CA LEU A 96 -8.69 -4.79 5.79
C LEU A 96 -10.17 -4.66 5.43
N LYS A 97 -10.58 -3.48 4.97
CA LYS A 97 -11.98 -3.16 4.63
C LYS A 97 -12.34 -3.46 3.17
N LYS A 98 -11.40 -3.96 2.36
CA LYS A 98 -11.53 -4.18 0.90
C LYS A 98 -12.07 -2.94 0.14
N ARG A 99 -11.67 -1.73 0.54
CA ARG A 99 -12.18 -0.45 -0.02
C ARG A 99 -11.29 0.18 -1.08
N HIS A 100 -10.57 -0.64 -1.82
CA HIS A 100 -9.75 -0.10 -2.89
C HIS A 100 -10.64 0.33 -4.06
N ILE A 101 -10.36 1.49 -4.66
CA ILE A 101 -10.98 1.82 -5.95
C ILE A 101 -10.42 0.85 -6.98
N GLY A 102 -11.30 0.20 -7.74
CA GLY A 102 -10.95 -0.67 -8.85
C GLY A 102 -12.01 -0.59 -9.96
N ILE A 103 -11.63 -0.95 -11.18
CA ILE A 103 -12.58 -1.11 -12.28
C ILE A 103 -13.13 -2.53 -12.18
N THR A 104 -14.34 -2.68 -11.66
CA THR A 104 -14.93 -3.99 -11.33
C THR A 104 -15.68 -4.66 -12.49
N VAL A 105 -15.50 -4.20 -13.73
CA VAL A 105 -16.30 -4.67 -14.89
C VAL A 105 -16.25 -6.20 -15.05
N LEU A 106 -15.04 -6.81 -15.08
CA LEU A 106 -14.94 -8.27 -15.19
C LEU A 106 -15.38 -8.97 -13.92
N HIS A 107 -15.20 -8.33 -12.76
CA HIS A 107 -15.64 -8.88 -11.47
C HIS A 107 -17.17 -8.97 -11.38
N VAL A 108 -17.89 -7.94 -11.83
CA VAL A 108 -19.36 -7.91 -11.87
C VAL A 108 -19.89 -9.00 -12.82
N MET A 109 -19.28 -9.15 -13.98
CA MET A 109 -19.70 -10.13 -15.00
C MET A 109 -19.29 -11.58 -14.68
N ALA A 110 -18.35 -11.77 -13.76
CA ALA A 110 -17.83 -13.08 -13.38
C ALA A 110 -18.80 -13.88 -12.50
N SER A 111 -18.82 -15.20 -12.69
CA SER A 111 -19.46 -16.15 -11.77
C SER A 111 -18.71 -16.20 -10.43
N GLU A 112 -19.35 -16.70 -9.36
CA GLU A 112 -18.75 -16.81 -8.01
C GLU A 112 -17.36 -17.47 -8.02
N ARG A 113 -17.20 -18.56 -8.78
CA ARG A 113 -15.92 -19.26 -8.90
C ARG A 113 -14.85 -18.42 -9.59
N GLN A 114 -15.24 -17.63 -10.60
CA GLN A 114 -14.31 -16.75 -11.32
C GLN A 114 -13.91 -15.56 -10.44
N ARG A 115 -14.84 -14.97 -9.68
CA ARG A 115 -14.55 -13.91 -8.71
C ARG A 115 -13.52 -14.36 -7.67
N TRP A 116 -13.69 -15.56 -7.12
CA TRP A 116 -12.72 -16.14 -6.19
C TRP A 116 -11.30 -16.24 -6.75
N TRP A 117 -11.16 -16.59 -8.04
CA TRP A 117 -9.87 -16.64 -8.73
C TRP A 117 -9.31 -15.25 -9.04
N LEU A 118 -10.17 -14.29 -9.41
CA LEU A 118 -9.77 -12.90 -9.64
C LEU A 118 -9.23 -12.27 -8.34
N ASP A 119 -9.92 -12.48 -7.22
CA ASP A 119 -9.47 -12.01 -5.90
C ASP A 119 -8.15 -12.65 -5.50
N LEU A 120 -8.02 -13.97 -5.70
CA LEU A 120 -6.77 -14.67 -5.42
C LEU A 120 -5.62 -14.13 -6.27
N PHE A 121 -5.85 -13.93 -7.57
CA PHE A 121 -4.88 -13.33 -8.47
C PHE A 121 -4.46 -11.93 -8.01
N ALA A 122 -5.43 -11.09 -7.62
CA ALA A 122 -5.19 -9.75 -7.10
C ALA A 122 -4.30 -9.78 -5.85
N MET A 123 -4.61 -10.67 -4.90
CA MET A 123 -3.82 -10.82 -3.67
C MET A 123 -2.41 -11.33 -3.95
N ILE A 124 -2.24 -12.32 -4.83
CA ILE A 124 -0.90 -12.85 -5.18
C ILE A 124 -0.06 -11.77 -5.86
N VAL A 125 -0.61 -11.07 -6.85
CA VAL A 125 0.09 -9.99 -7.56
C VAL A 125 0.46 -8.88 -6.58
N GLY A 126 -0.47 -8.50 -5.68
CA GLY A 126 -0.21 -7.51 -4.63
C GLY A 126 0.92 -7.92 -3.68
N VAL A 127 0.96 -9.18 -3.25
CA VAL A 127 2.04 -9.70 -2.38
C VAL A 127 3.39 -9.65 -3.09
N ILE A 128 3.44 -10.05 -4.36
CA ILE A 128 4.67 -10.03 -5.17
C ILE A 128 5.13 -8.58 -5.38
N ALA A 129 4.23 -7.69 -5.77
CA ALA A 129 4.55 -6.28 -6.00
C ALA A 129 5.07 -5.60 -4.73
N LEU A 130 4.42 -5.83 -3.58
CA LEU A 130 4.86 -5.30 -2.28
C LEU A 130 6.18 -5.92 -1.82
N TYR A 131 6.40 -7.21 -2.06
CA TYR A 131 7.68 -7.85 -1.78
C TYR A 131 8.83 -7.18 -2.54
N MET A 132 8.66 -6.97 -3.86
CA MET A 132 9.66 -6.31 -4.70
C MET A 132 9.88 -4.86 -4.31
N LEU A 133 8.80 -4.12 -4.00
CA LEU A 133 8.89 -2.75 -3.51
C LEU A 133 9.67 -2.68 -2.19
N LEU A 134 9.37 -3.57 -1.23
CA LEU A 134 10.00 -3.58 0.08
C LEU A 134 11.44 -4.08 0.05
N SER A 135 11.81 -4.99 -0.88
CA SER A 135 13.19 -5.50 -0.96
C SER A 135 14.20 -4.40 -1.25
N ASP A 136 13.85 -3.43 -2.10
CA ASP A 136 14.70 -2.28 -2.40
C ASP A 136 14.35 -1.07 -1.51
N GLY A 137 13.06 -0.83 -1.26
CA GLY A 137 12.57 0.30 -0.49
C GLY A 137 13.06 0.31 0.96
N SER A 138 13.11 -0.86 1.62
CA SER A 138 13.56 -0.96 3.02
C SER A 138 15.02 -0.56 3.20
N ILE A 139 15.90 -0.99 2.30
CA ILE A 139 17.32 -0.62 2.28
C ILE A 139 17.47 0.88 2.03
N ARG A 140 16.75 1.44 1.05
CA ARG A 140 16.77 2.89 0.76
C ARG A 140 16.26 3.74 1.92
N ALA A 141 15.25 3.28 2.64
CA ALA A 141 14.74 3.97 3.82
C ALA A 141 15.79 3.99 4.94
N TYR A 142 16.44 2.85 5.20
CA TYR A 142 17.55 2.80 6.17
C TYR A 142 18.68 3.75 5.80
N ASP A 143 19.11 3.71 4.55
CA ASP A 143 20.15 4.57 3.99
C ASP A 143 19.82 6.07 4.12
N SER A 144 18.55 6.41 3.93
CA SER A 144 18.00 7.76 4.09
C SER A 144 18.08 8.24 5.55
N ILE A 145 17.77 7.35 6.50
CA ILE A 145 17.92 7.59 7.95
C ILE A 145 19.39 7.77 8.31
N ALA A 146 20.25 6.85 7.86
CA ALA A 146 21.69 6.85 8.18
C ALA A 146 22.40 8.12 7.70
N ARG A 147 21.97 8.70 6.58
CA ARG A 147 22.54 9.92 6.02
C ARG A 147 21.81 11.21 6.37
N ILE A 148 20.69 11.13 7.11
CA ILE A 148 19.76 12.24 7.32
C ILE A 148 19.46 12.95 5.98
N GLU A 149 18.73 12.26 5.12
CA GLU A 149 18.39 12.80 3.79
C GLU A 149 17.49 14.03 3.91
N LYS A 150 17.94 15.13 3.28
CA LYS A 150 17.22 16.40 3.23
C LYS A 150 16.80 16.72 1.80
N SER A 151 15.77 17.54 1.65
CA SER A 151 15.18 17.85 0.34
C SER A 151 16.10 18.61 -0.62
N GLY A 152 17.14 19.30 -0.13
CA GLY A 152 17.98 20.17 -0.97
C GLY A 152 17.25 21.42 -1.49
N SER A 153 16.02 21.65 -1.05
CA SER A 153 15.19 22.81 -1.35
C SER A 153 15.56 24.03 -0.50
N ALA A 154 14.89 25.16 -0.71
CA ALA A 154 15.07 26.36 0.12
C ALA A 154 14.72 26.11 1.60
N PHE A 155 13.74 25.24 1.89
CA PHE A 155 13.38 24.86 3.25
C PHE A 155 14.33 23.77 3.82
N ASN A 156 14.87 22.91 2.95
CA ASN A 156 15.83 21.83 3.26
C ASN A 156 15.53 20.96 4.50
N PRO A 157 14.27 20.54 4.75
CA PRO A 157 13.95 19.72 5.91
C PRO A 157 14.32 18.23 5.65
N PRO A 158 14.41 17.40 6.69
CA PRO A 158 14.56 15.95 6.57
C PRO A 158 13.24 15.25 6.15
N LEU A 159 12.40 15.90 5.34
CA LEU A 159 11.14 15.32 4.87
C LEU A 159 11.31 14.09 3.98
N PRO A 160 12.31 14.00 3.08
CA PRO A 160 12.52 12.78 2.28
C PRO A 160 12.81 11.55 3.16
N MET A 161 13.58 11.73 4.24
CA MET A 161 13.86 10.68 5.22
C MET A 161 12.58 10.21 5.92
N ILE A 162 11.76 11.15 6.41
CA ILE A 162 10.48 10.84 7.05
C ILE A 162 9.56 10.11 6.07
N LEU A 163 9.43 10.62 4.85
CA LEU A 163 8.58 10.06 3.81
C LEU A 163 8.98 8.62 3.48
N LYS A 164 10.26 8.36 3.17
CA LYS A 164 10.72 7.00 2.83
C LYS A 164 10.50 6.02 3.98
N SER A 165 10.77 6.47 5.20
CA SER A 165 10.59 5.64 6.41
C SER A 165 9.13 5.27 6.63
N LEU A 166 8.23 6.25 6.58
CA LEU A 166 6.80 6.03 6.79
C LEU A 166 6.14 5.30 5.61
N MET A 167 6.62 5.52 4.38
CA MET A 167 6.19 4.73 3.23
C MET A 167 6.53 3.26 3.39
N VAL A 168 7.76 2.93 3.79
CA VAL A 168 8.17 1.54 4.05
C VAL A 168 7.37 0.94 5.20
N ALA A 169 7.14 1.69 6.29
CA ALA A 169 6.32 1.24 7.40
C ALA A 169 4.88 0.93 6.96
N GLY A 170 4.24 1.83 6.19
CA GLY A 170 2.91 1.60 5.64
C GLY A 170 2.86 0.43 4.65
N ALA A 171 3.88 0.26 3.81
CA ALA A 171 3.98 -0.87 2.90
C ALA A 171 4.14 -2.22 3.63
N PHE A 172 4.86 -2.27 4.76
CA PHE A 172 4.91 -3.46 5.61
C PHE A 172 3.55 -3.77 6.25
N LEU A 173 2.80 -2.75 6.68
CA LEU A 173 1.43 -2.93 7.18
C LEU A 173 0.51 -3.47 6.08
N TYR A 174 0.60 -2.91 4.87
CA TYR A 174 -0.14 -3.38 3.71
C TYR A 174 0.16 -4.85 3.42
N LEU A 175 1.44 -5.20 3.30
CA LEU A 175 1.86 -6.58 3.03
C LEU A 175 1.36 -7.54 4.10
N SER A 176 1.47 -7.14 5.37
CA SER A 176 1.00 -7.95 6.51
C SER A 176 -0.51 -8.17 6.44
N GLN A 177 -1.29 -7.12 6.16
CA GLN A 177 -2.74 -7.24 6.00
C GLN A 177 -3.11 -8.11 4.80
N LEU A 178 -2.39 -7.99 3.69
CA LEU A 178 -2.64 -8.77 2.48
C LEU A 178 -2.36 -10.26 2.70
N LEU A 179 -1.31 -10.61 3.45
CA LEU A 179 -1.03 -12.00 3.85
C LEU A 179 -2.11 -12.57 4.77
N VAL A 180 -2.65 -11.76 5.68
CA VAL A 180 -3.79 -12.16 6.55
C VAL A 180 -5.04 -12.41 5.71
N ASN A 181 -5.35 -11.53 4.76
CA ASN A 181 -6.49 -11.69 3.86
C ASN A 181 -6.31 -12.94 2.97
N LEU A 182 -5.11 -13.17 2.44
CA LEU A 182 -4.79 -14.36 1.66
C LEU A 182 -4.93 -15.65 2.48
N HIS A 183 -4.53 -15.62 3.75
CA HIS A 183 -4.73 -16.75 4.66
C HIS A 183 -6.22 -17.05 4.88
N ARG A 184 -7.06 -16.01 5.01
CA ARG A 184 -8.52 -16.14 5.17
C ARG A 184 -9.20 -16.62 3.89
N HIS A 185 -8.65 -16.29 2.71
CA HIS A 185 -9.21 -16.67 1.40
C HIS A 185 -9.24 -18.17 1.14
N PHE A 186 -8.33 -18.93 1.77
CA PHE A 186 -8.29 -20.38 1.64
C PHE A 186 -9.06 -21.06 2.77
N GLU A 187 -9.88 -22.05 2.44
CA GLU A 187 -10.51 -22.96 3.41
C GLU A 187 -9.60 -24.13 3.77
N ASN A 188 -8.75 -24.56 2.83
CA ASN A 188 -7.87 -25.72 2.96
C ASN A 188 -6.72 -25.47 3.96
N GLY A 189 -6.54 -26.41 4.89
CA GLY A 189 -5.46 -26.35 5.90
C GLY A 189 -4.04 -26.29 5.30
N LEU A 190 -3.80 -27.02 4.21
CA LEU A 190 -2.50 -27.01 3.53
C LEU A 190 -2.18 -25.66 2.87
N ALA A 191 -3.17 -25.04 2.21
CA ALA A 191 -2.98 -23.72 1.59
C ALA A 191 -2.76 -22.65 2.67
N ARG A 192 -3.51 -22.72 3.78
CA ARG A 192 -3.28 -21.87 4.96
C ARG A 192 -1.89 -22.03 5.56
N LEU A 193 -1.37 -23.25 5.62
CA LEU A 193 0.00 -23.53 6.07
C LEU A 193 1.02 -22.94 5.08
N ALA A 194 0.80 -23.06 3.77
CA ALA A 194 1.66 -22.47 2.76
C ALA A 194 1.75 -20.94 2.88
N VAL A 195 0.62 -20.26 3.10
CA VAL A 195 0.61 -18.80 3.33
C VAL A 195 1.37 -18.43 4.60
N LYS A 196 1.24 -19.20 5.68
CA LYS A 196 2.03 -18.99 6.91
C LYS A 196 3.52 -19.20 6.68
N ALA A 197 3.90 -20.25 5.95
CA ALA A 197 5.29 -20.51 5.59
C ALA A 197 5.87 -19.39 4.74
N LEU A 198 5.09 -18.86 3.77
CA LEU A 198 5.45 -17.69 2.98
C LEU A 198 5.64 -16.45 3.86
N ALA A 199 4.73 -16.18 4.79
CA ALA A 199 4.85 -15.05 5.71
C ALA A 199 6.11 -15.17 6.59
N VAL A 200 6.40 -16.36 7.13
CA VAL A 200 7.62 -16.62 7.90
C VAL A 200 8.87 -16.42 7.04
N TYR A 201 8.87 -16.94 5.80
CA TYR A 201 9.94 -16.71 4.83
C TYR A 201 10.20 -15.22 4.61
N MET A 202 9.14 -14.43 4.36
CA MET A 202 9.27 -12.99 4.09
C MET A 202 9.85 -12.26 5.30
N VAL A 203 9.39 -12.59 6.52
CA VAL A 203 9.94 -12.03 7.76
C VAL A 203 11.42 -12.36 7.90
N VAL A 204 11.80 -13.63 7.71
CA VAL A 204 13.20 -14.06 7.77
C VAL A 204 14.04 -13.33 6.72
N TYR A 205 13.54 -13.20 5.49
CA TYR A 205 14.21 -12.47 4.42
C TYR A 205 14.45 -11.00 4.78
N PHE A 206 13.41 -10.26 5.19
CA PHE A 206 13.54 -8.84 5.51
C PHE A 206 14.40 -8.59 6.75
N VAL A 207 14.31 -9.45 7.78
CA VAL A 207 15.18 -9.39 8.94
C VAL A 207 16.63 -9.67 8.55
N ALA A 208 16.89 -10.69 7.73
CA ALA A 208 18.24 -11.00 7.26
C ALA A 208 18.82 -9.88 6.38
N ALA A 209 18.01 -9.32 5.48
CA ALA A 209 18.40 -8.19 4.63
C ALA A 209 18.74 -6.95 5.48
N PHE A 210 17.92 -6.64 6.48
CA PHE A 210 18.17 -5.54 7.40
C PHE A 210 19.43 -5.77 8.23
N LEU A 211 19.60 -6.96 8.84
CA LEU A 211 20.78 -7.29 9.65
C LEU A 211 22.07 -7.29 8.81
N GLY A 212 22.00 -7.79 7.57
CA GLY A 212 23.12 -7.78 6.64
C GLY A 212 23.53 -6.37 6.24
N HIS A 213 22.56 -5.48 5.98
CA HIS A 213 22.84 -4.11 5.51
C HIS A 213 23.15 -3.12 6.64
N ALA A 214 22.42 -3.20 7.76
CA ALA A 214 22.54 -2.24 8.86
C ALA A 214 23.67 -2.58 9.84
N LEU A 215 23.92 -3.87 10.10
CA LEU A 215 24.89 -4.33 11.10
C LEU A 215 26.10 -5.07 10.49
N ASP A 216 26.17 -5.16 9.16
CA ASP A 216 27.23 -5.84 8.40
C ASP A 216 27.47 -7.30 8.85
N ILE A 217 26.38 -7.98 9.26
CA ILE A 217 26.44 -9.36 9.77
C ILE A 217 26.57 -10.32 8.57
N SER A 218 27.79 -10.79 8.31
CA SER A 218 28.14 -11.65 7.18
C SER A 218 27.22 -12.88 6.97
N PRO A 219 26.80 -13.64 8.01
CA PRO A 219 25.82 -14.73 7.84
C PRO A 219 24.44 -14.27 7.34
N ALA A 220 23.99 -13.09 7.78
CA ALA A 220 22.69 -12.54 7.39
C ALA A 220 22.74 -12.01 5.94
N ALA A 221 23.86 -11.41 5.54
CA ALA A 221 24.11 -10.99 4.17
C ALA A 221 24.13 -12.19 3.20
N ALA A 222 24.78 -13.30 3.58
CA ALA A 222 24.79 -14.53 2.77
C ALA A 222 23.38 -15.12 2.59
N LEU A 223 22.56 -15.11 3.64
CA LEU A 223 21.18 -15.59 3.60
C LEU A 223 20.29 -14.71 2.70
N SER A 224 20.39 -13.39 2.84
CA SER A 224 19.66 -12.45 1.98
C SER A 224 20.06 -12.60 0.50
N HIS A 225 21.36 -12.73 0.24
CA HIS A 225 21.89 -12.91 -1.12
C HIS A 225 21.44 -14.25 -1.74
N TYR A 226 21.34 -15.32 -0.94
CA TYR A 226 20.78 -16.60 -1.40
C TYR A 226 19.34 -16.43 -1.90
N PHE A 227 18.49 -15.77 -1.13
CA PHE A 227 17.11 -15.52 -1.52
C PHE A 227 16.98 -14.55 -2.71
N SER A 228 17.82 -13.51 -2.75
CA SER A 228 17.88 -12.59 -3.88
C SER A 228 18.27 -13.29 -5.18
N ASN A 229 19.17 -14.28 -5.12
CA ASN A 229 19.56 -15.07 -6.30
C ASN A 229 18.42 -15.93 -6.85
N ILE A 230 17.56 -16.46 -5.99
CA ILE A 230 16.33 -17.15 -6.43
C ILE A 230 15.44 -16.15 -7.20
N GLY A 231 15.25 -14.94 -6.68
CA GLY A 231 14.53 -13.87 -7.38
C GLY A 231 15.17 -13.50 -8.73
N ALA A 232 16.49 -13.36 -8.78
CA ALA A 232 17.25 -13.03 -9.99
C ALA A 232 17.23 -14.14 -11.06
N SER A 233 16.86 -15.37 -10.69
CA SER A 233 16.64 -16.48 -11.63
C SER A 233 15.28 -16.40 -12.34
N LEU A 234 14.30 -15.73 -11.71
CA LEU A 234 12.97 -15.47 -12.25
C LEU A 234 12.91 -14.16 -13.05
N ASP A 235 14.03 -13.46 -13.22
CA ASP A 235 14.12 -12.21 -13.97
C ASP A 235 13.82 -12.44 -15.47
N PRO A 236 12.68 -11.95 -15.97
CA PRO A 236 12.27 -12.16 -17.35
C PRO A 236 13.11 -11.34 -18.34
N SER A 237 13.89 -10.36 -17.88
CA SER A 237 14.74 -9.53 -18.76
C SER A 237 15.82 -10.34 -19.49
N LYS A 238 16.21 -11.49 -18.93
CA LYS A 238 17.14 -12.44 -19.58
C LYS A 238 16.48 -13.24 -20.70
N ALA A 239 15.16 -13.45 -20.63
CA ALA A 239 14.39 -14.20 -21.62
C ALA A 239 13.71 -13.30 -22.67
N LEU A 240 13.37 -12.05 -22.30
CA LEU A 240 12.73 -11.06 -23.16
C LEU A 240 13.74 -9.97 -23.54
N ASN A 241 14.15 -9.94 -24.81
CA ASN A 241 15.02 -8.90 -25.33
C ASN A 241 14.22 -7.60 -25.56
N LEU A 242 13.78 -6.95 -24.48
CA LEU A 242 12.96 -5.73 -24.53
C LEU A 242 13.66 -4.56 -25.26
N ARG A 243 14.98 -4.61 -25.40
CA ARG A 243 15.76 -3.61 -26.15
C ARG A 243 15.62 -3.71 -27.66
N SER A 244 15.20 -4.86 -28.20
CA SER A 244 14.99 -5.04 -29.64
C SER A 244 13.59 -4.62 -30.11
N TYR A 245 12.70 -4.25 -29.18
CA TYR A 245 11.33 -3.84 -29.49
C TYR A 245 11.28 -2.32 -29.68
N ASP A 246 10.48 -1.88 -30.65
CA ASP A 246 10.22 -0.46 -30.84
C ASP A 246 9.46 0.12 -29.64
N LEU A 247 9.80 1.36 -29.25
CA LEU A 247 9.20 2.07 -28.11
C LEU A 247 7.67 2.17 -28.23
N GLY A 248 7.16 2.32 -29.46
CA GLY A 248 5.72 2.34 -29.73
C GLY A 248 5.05 1.01 -29.43
N THR A 249 5.68 -0.10 -29.80
CA THR A 249 5.16 -1.45 -29.56
C THR A 249 5.14 -1.76 -28.06
N ILE A 250 6.20 -1.42 -27.33
CA ILE A 250 6.27 -1.59 -25.87
C ILE A 250 5.16 -0.78 -25.19
N SER A 251 4.95 0.47 -25.62
CA SER A 251 3.93 1.34 -25.05
C SER A 251 2.51 0.78 -25.25
N ILE A 252 2.21 0.26 -26.45
CA ILE A 252 0.91 -0.36 -26.73
C ILE A 252 0.71 -1.62 -25.88
N ILE A 253 1.72 -2.50 -25.82
CA ILE A 253 1.66 -3.72 -24.99
C ILE A 253 1.43 -3.35 -23.53
N MET A 254 2.17 -2.37 -23.01
CA MET A 254 2.03 -1.90 -21.65
C MET A 254 0.63 -1.35 -21.38
N VAL A 255 0.09 -0.51 -22.27
CA VAL A 255 -1.27 0.05 -22.10
C VAL A 255 -2.33 -1.05 -22.16
N VAL A 256 -2.23 -1.99 -23.10
CA VAL A 256 -3.19 -3.11 -23.20
C VAL A 256 -3.11 -3.99 -21.95
N LEU A 257 -1.92 -4.32 -21.47
CA LEU A 257 -1.74 -5.08 -20.24
C LEU A 257 -2.27 -4.33 -19.02
N LEU A 258 -1.99 -3.03 -18.90
CA LEU A 258 -2.51 -2.20 -17.81
C LEU A 258 -4.03 -2.14 -17.83
N ILE A 259 -4.66 -1.91 -19.00
CA ILE A 259 -6.12 -1.89 -19.12
C ILE A 259 -6.70 -3.27 -18.79
N ALA A 260 -6.15 -4.35 -19.34
CA ALA A 260 -6.58 -5.71 -19.04
C ALA A 260 -6.52 -6.00 -17.53
N LEU A 261 -5.41 -5.62 -16.90
CA LEU A 261 -5.17 -5.77 -15.48
C LEU A 261 -6.13 -4.89 -14.65
N MET A 262 -6.37 -3.64 -15.04
CA MET A 262 -7.35 -2.75 -14.40
C MET A 262 -8.76 -3.32 -14.43
N MET A 263 -9.17 -3.93 -15.55
CA MET A 263 -10.51 -4.49 -15.72
C MET A 263 -10.78 -5.73 -14.86
N THR A 264 -9.75 -6.40 -14.31
CA THR A 264 -9.91 -7.59 -13.45
C THR A 264 -10.48 -7.28 -12.07
N GLY A 265 -10.74 -6.01 -11.73
CA GLY A 265 -11.26 -5.62 -10.42
C GLY A 265 -10.18 -5.50 -9.34
N MET A 266 -8.90 -5.54 -9.70
CA MET A 266 -7.83 -5.39 -8.72
C MET A 266 -7.86 -4.01 -8.05
N PRO A 267 -7.37 -3.91 -6.81
CA PRO A 267 -7.08 -2.64 -6.14
C PRO A 267 -6.20 -1.72 -7.00
N LEU A 268 -6.76 -0.64 -7.54
CA LEU A 268 -6.01 0.38 -8.30
C LEU A 268 -5.62 1.56 -7.44
N GLY A 269 -6.44 1.87 -6.44
CA GLY A 269 -6.25 3.04 -5.59
C GLY A 269 -6.52 2.74 -4.12
N ILE A 270 -5.79 3.44 -3.27
CA ILE A 270 -6.07 3.63 -1.85
C ILE A 270 -6.83 4.95 -1.76
N VAL A 271 -8.08 4.90 -1.33
CA VAL A 271 -8.87 6.11 -1.02
C VAL A 271 -8.92 6.27 0.49
N THR A 272 -8.20 7.28 0.94
CA THR A 272 -8.17 7.74 2.31
C THR A 272 -9.21 8.80 2.57
#